data_AF-A0A972X7X8-F1
#
_entry.id   AF-A0A972X7X8-F1
#
_cell.length_a   1.000
_cell.length_b   1.000
_cell.length_c   1.000
_cell.angle_alpha   90.00
_cell.angle_beta   90.00
_cell.angle_gamma   90.00
#
_symmetry.space_group_name_H-M   'P 1'
#
loop_
_entity.id
_entity.type
_entity.pdbx_description
1 polymer ?
#
loop_
_entity_poly.entity_id
_entity_poly.type
_entity_poly.pdbx_seq_one_letter_code
_entity_poly.pdbx_strand_id
1 'polypeptide(L)'
;MHAEVIAIGDELTTGQRLDTNSQWLSVELGLLGIPVKFHTTVCDTLEDGIEAFRIAAARSDLVVATGGLGPTADDLTRDVLAAVAAAPLEMSVAARADI
;
A
#
# COMPACT_ATOMS: atom_id res chain seq x y z
N MET A 1 4.90 -14.03 12.92
CA MET A 1 4.62 -12.73 12.32
C MET A 1 5.45 -12.58 11.06
N HIS A 2 4.83 -12.26 9.93
CA HIS A 2 5.51 -11.90 8.70
C HIS A 2 4.72 -10.83 7.94
N ALA A 3 5.42 -10.11 7.07
CA ALA A 3 4.86 -8.99 6.34
C ALA A 3 4.75 -9.25 4.83
N GLU A 4 3.92 -8.44 4.20
CA GLU A 4 3.90 -8.20 2.77
C GLU A 4 3.99 -6.70 2.51
N VAL A 5 4.75 -6.33 1.47
CA VAL A 5 4.84 -4.95 1.01
C VAL A 5 4.05 -4.81 -0.29
N ILE A 6 3.16 -3.82 -0.36
CA ILE A 6 2.40 -3.48 -1.56
C ILE A 6 2.89 -2.13 -2.09
N ALA A 7 3.45 -2.12 -3.30
CA ALA A 7 3.83 -0.91 -3.99
C ALA A 7 2.77 -0.56 -5.05
N ILE A 8 2.22 0.64 -4.97
CA ILE A 8 1.12 1.12 -5.82
C ILE A 8 1.69 2.25 -6.68
N GLY A 9 1.56 2.13 -7.99
CA GLY A 9 2.10 3.10 -8.94
C GLY A 9 2.14 2.55 -10.36
N ASP A 10 1.49 3.24 -11.30
CA ASP A 10 1.56 2.89 -12.73
C ASP A 10 3.00 2.91 -13.27
N GLU A 11 3.86 3.80 -12.76
CA GLU A 11 5.26 3.88 -13.16
C GLU A 11 6.08 2.66 -12.70
N LEU A 12 5.62 1.95 -11.66
CA LEU A 12 6.26 0.75 -11.13
C LEU A 12 5.91 -0.46 -11.98
N THR A 13 4.62 -0.64 -12.33
CA THR A 13 4.17 -1.76 -13.17
C THR A 13 4.63 -1.63 -14.61
N THR A 14 4.74 -0.39 -15.12
CA THR A 14 5.32 -0.11 -16.44
C THR A 14 6.86 -0.19 -16.47
N GLY A 15 7.51 -0.29 -15.30
CA GLY A 15 8.98 -0.35 -15.18
C GLY A 15 9.70 0.98 -15.47
N GLN A 16 8.97 2.10 -15.51
CA GLN A 16 9.55 3.44 -15.66
C GLN A 16 10.33 3.88 -14.42
N ARG A 17 9.97 3.35 -13.24
CA ARG A 17 10.66 3.59 -11.99
C ARG A 17 10.98 2.28 -11.28
N LEU A 18 12.19 2.22 -10.72
CA LEU A 18 12.60 1.13 -9.86
C LEU A 18 11.91 1.27 -8.49
N ASP A 19 11.28 0.21 -8.01
CA ASP A 19 10.72 0.14 -6.66
C ASP A 19 11.84 0.00 -5.61
N THR A 20 12.38 1.13 -5.17
CA THR A 20 13.36 1.19 -4.07
C THR A 20 12.69 1.19 -2.69
N ASN A 21 11.37 1.45 -2.63
CA ASN A 21 10.65 1.53 -1.37
C ASN A 21 10.47 0.13 -0.76
N SER A 22 10.04 -0.85 -1.56
CA SER A 22 9.90 -2.23 -1.09
C SER A 22 11.23 -2.85 -0.67
N GLN A 23 12.32 -2.49 -1.35
CA GLN A 23 13.67 -2.87 -0.94
C GLN A 23 14.00 -2.31 0.45
N TRP A 24 13.85 -1.00 0.64
CA TRP A 24 14.16 -0.34 1.91
C TRP A 24 13.29 -0.89 3.06
N LEU A 25 11.97 -1.01 2.85
CA LEU A 25 11.05 -1.56 3.84
C LEU A 25 11.40 -3.00 4.25
N SER A 26 11.88 -3.82 3.31
CA SER A 26 12.27 -5.20 3.63
C SER A 26 13.50 -5.28 4.52
N VAL A 27 14.45 -4.37 4.32
CA VAL A 27 15.63 -4.26 5.19
C VAL A 27 15.21 -3.83 6.59
N GLU A 28 14.42 -2.76 6.70
CA GLU A 28 13.97 -2.24 8.00
C GLU A 28 13.10 -3.23 8.76
N LEU A 29 12.13 -3.87 8.10
CA LEU A 29 11.31 -4.91 8.71
C LEU A 29 12.15 -6.12 9.14
N GLY A 30 13.17 -6.48 8.35
CA GLY A 30 14.13 -7.53 8.69
C GLY A 30 14.92 -7.21 9.97
N LEU A 31 15.36 -5.96 10.15
CA LEU A 31 16.04 -5.49 11.37
C LEU A 31 15.13 -5.57 12.60
N LEU A 32 13.82 -5.45 12.42
CA LEU A 32 12.80 -5.64 13.46
C LEU A 32 12.41 -7.11 13.67
N GLY A 33 13.01 -8.06 12.95
CA GLY A 33 12.68 -9.48 13.02
C GLY A 33 11.36 -9.86 12.34
N ILE A 34 10.85 -9.00 11.44
CA ILE A 34 9.62 -9.24 10.67
C ILE A 34 10.02 -9.57 9.22
N PRO A 35 10.08 -10.85 8.83
CA PRO A 35 10.43 -11.20 7.47
C PRO A 35 9.33 -10.78 6.50
N VAL A 36 9.71 -10.11 5.41
CA VAL A 36 8.81 -9.85 4.27
C VAL A 36 8.80 -11.07 3.37
N LYS A 37 7.63 -11.69 3.19
CA LYS A 37 7.49 -12.91 2.35
C LYS A 37 7.07 -12.62 0.91
N PHE A 38 6.38 -11.49 0.70
CA PHE A 38 5.83 -11.12 -0.59
C PHE A 38 6.03 -9.63 -0.82
N HIS A 39 6.42 -9.28 -2.05
CA HIS A 39 6.25 -7.95 -2.61
C HIS A 39 5.18 -8.06 -3.69
N THR A 40 4.23 -7.14 -3.66
CA THR A 40 3.16 -7.04 -4.64
C THR A 40 3.21 -5.63 -5.22
N THR A 41 3.26 -5.52 -6.55
CA THR A 41 3.21 -4.23 -7.24
C THR A 41 1.94 -4.16 -8.07
N VAL A 42 1.18 -3.07 -7.94
CA VAL A 42 -0.10 -2.87 -8.64
C VAL A 42 -0.21 -1.48 -9.23
N CYS A 43 -1.05 -1.35 -10.26
CA CYS A 43 -1.43 -0.09 -10.87
C CYS A 43 -2.31 0.74 -9.91
N ASP A 44 -2.45 2.04 -10.20
CA ASP A 44 -3.28 2.97 -9.43
C ASP A 44 -4.78 2.83 -9.76
N THR A 45 -5.31 1.61 -9.61
CA THR A 45 -6.74 1.34 -9.82
C THR A 45 -7.39 0.81 -8.55
N LEU A 46 -8.68 1.14 -8.38
CA LEU A 46 -9.46 0.69 -7.24
C LEU A 46 -9.59 -0.86 -7.20
N GLU A 47 -9.79 -1.48 -8.37
CA GLU A 47 -9.99 -2.92 -8.49
C GLU A 47 -8.70 -3.69 -8.14
N ASP A 48 -7.58 -3.33 -8.76
CA ASP A 48 -6.29 -3.98 -8.54
C ASP A 48 -5.84 -3.80 -7.08
N GLY A 49 -6.02 -2.59 -6.53
CA GLY A 49 -5.75 -2.32 -5.13
C GLY A 49 -6.56 -3.20 -4.19
N ILE A 50 -7.89 -3.27 -4.38
CA ILE A 50 -8.76 -4.10 -3.52
C ILE A 50 -8.34 -5.58 -3.57
N GLU A 51 -8.05 -6.11 -4.77
CA GLU A 51 -7.60 -7.48 -4.92
C GLU A 51 -6.28 -7.72 -4.18
N ALA A 52 -5.27 -6.87 -4.40
CA ALA A 52 -3.97 -6.99 -3.77
C ALA A 52 -4.05 -6.94 -2.23
N PHE A 53 -4.81 -5.99 -1.68
CA PHE A 53 -4.98 -5.88 -0.23
C PHE A 53 -5.73 -7.08 0.35
N ARG A 54 -6.75 -7.63 -0.33
CA ARG A 54 -7.45 -8.84 0.11
C ARG A 54 -6.53 -10.06 0.13
N ILE A 55 -5.72 -10.25 -0.91
CA ILE A 55 -4.74 -11.34 -0.99
C ILE A 55 -3.72 -11.20 0.14
N ALA A 56 -3.16 -10.00 0.31
CA ALA A 56 -2.14 -9.73 1.33
C ALA A 56 -2.69 -9.95 2.74
N ALA A 57 -3.89 -9.42 3.04
CA ALA A 57 -4.55 -9.59 4.34
C ALA A 57 -4.89 -11.06 4.65
N ALA A 58 -5.18 -11.88 3.63
CA ALA A 58 -5.48 -13.29 3.82
C ALA A 58 -4.23 -14.15 4.13
N ARG A 59 -3.03 -13.69 3.74
CA ARG A 59 -1.80 -14.49 3.83
C ARG A 59 -0.72 -13.90 4.73
N SER A 60 -0.82 -12.65 5.18
CA SER A 60 0.23 -11.94 5.94
C SER A 60 -0.30 -11.36 7.25
N ASP A 61 0.55 -11.36 8.29
CA ASP A 61 0.22 -10.80 9.60
C ASP A 61 0.32 -9.25 9.61
N LEU A 62 1.11 -8.68 8.70
CA LEU A 62 1.33 -7.25 8.52
C LEU A 62 1.34 -6.91 7.02
N VAL A 63 0.67 -5.84 6.64
CA VAL A 63 0.72 -5.27 5.29
C VAL A 63 1.23 -3.84 5.38
N VAL A 64 2.28 -3.53 4.62
CA VAL A 64 2.80 -2.17 4.47
C VAL A 64 2.62 -1.75 3.02
N ALA A 65 1.97 -0.62 2.78
CA ALA A 65 1.74 -0.14 1.43
C ALA A 65 2.42 1.21 1.17
N THR A 66 2.82 1.46 -0.07
CA THR A 66 3.40 2.73 -0.52
C THR A 66 2.76 3.18 -1.84
N GLY A 67 2.56 4.49 -2.02
CA GLY A 67 1.98 5.07 -3.24
C GLY A 67 0.48 5.38 -3.12
N GLY A 68 -0.04 6.16 -4.07
CA GLY A 68 -1.48 6.47 -4.20
C GLY A 68 -2.12 7.24 -3.04
N LEU A 69 -1.36 8.09 -2.32
CA LEU A 69 -1.84 8.86 -1.16
C LEU A 69 -1.83 10.39 -1.36
N GLY A 70 -1.43 10.86 -2.54
CA GLY A 70 -1.40 12.28 -2.86
C GLY A 70 -2.79 12.91 -3.10
N PRO A 71 -2.80 14.11 -3.69
CA PRO A 71 -4.02 14.88 -3.94
C PRO A 71 -4.63 14.66 -5.34
N THR A 72 -4.07 13.78 -6.17
CA THR A 72 -4.55 13.60 -7.56
C THR A 72 -5.69 12.58 -7.62
N ALA A 73 -6.41 12.54 -8.73
CA ALA A 73 -7.62 11.71 -8.87
C ALA A 73 -7.33 10.21 -8.96
N ASP A 74 -6.10 9.86 -9.32
CA ASP A 74 -5.51 8.53 -9.36
C ASP A 74 -4.92 8.09 -8.00
N ASP A 75 -4.84 8.97 -6.99
CA ASP A 75 -4.42 8.60 -5.63
C ASP A 75 -5.56 7.88 -4.86
N LEU A 76 -5.74 6.59 -5.14
CA LEU A 76 -6.88 5.78 -4.68
C LEU A 76 -6.60 4.90 -3.45
N THR A 77 -5.41 4.94 -2.84
CA THR A 77 -5.05 4.00 -1.75
C THR A 77 -5.99 4.10 -0.55
N ARG A 78 -6.46 5.31 -0.20
CA ARG A 78 -7.44 5.49 0.89
C ARG A 78 -8.78 4.85 0.55
N ASP A 79 -9.25 5.03 -0.67
CA ASP A 79 -10.50 4.50 -1.19
C ASP A 79 -10.47 2.96 -1.27
N VAL A 80 -9.34 2.40 -1.70
CA VAL A 80 -9.07 0.95 -1.65
C VAL A 80 -9.20 0.43 -0.21
N LEU A 81 -8.52 1.07 0.76
CA LEU A 81 -8.58 0.65 2.16
C LEU A 81 -9.98 0.75 2.75
N ALA A 82 -10.72 1.81 2.42
CA ALA A 82 -12.11 1.98 2.82
C ALA A 82 -13.00 0.85 2.29
N ALA A 83 -12.83 0.48 1.01
CA ALA A 83 -13.56 -0.63 0.39
C ALA A 83 -13.19 -1.99 0.98
N VAL A 84 -11.90 -2.24 1.27
CA VAL A 84 -11.42 -3.49 1.89
C VAL A 84 -11.92 -3.63 3.33
N ALA A 85 -11.89 -2.54 4.10
CA ALA A 85 -12.35 -2.51 5.49
C ALA A 85 -13.88 -2.44 5.63
N ALA A 86 -14.61 -2.25 4.52
CA ALA A 86 -16.03 -1.96 4.50
C ALA A 86 -16.40 -0.80 5.45
N ALA A 87 -15.57 0.24 5.47
CA ALA A 87 -15.69 1.41 6.33
C ALA A 87 -15.64 2.69 5.48
N PRO A 88 -16.50 3.70 5.74
CA PRO A 88 -16.48 4.94 4.99
C PRO A 88 -15.24 5.78 5.31
N LEU A 89 -14.79 6.58 4.35
CA LEU A 89 -13.80 7.63 4.60
C LEU A 89 -14.45 8.80 5.32
N GLU A 90 -13.80 9.28 6.38
CA GLU A 90 -14.21 10.45 7.13
C GLU A 90 -13.10 11.50 7.15
N MET A 91 -13.49 12.77 7.06
CA MET A 91 -12.54 13.87 7.13
C MET A 91 -12.03 14.04 8.56
N SER A 92 -10.72 13.83 8.75
CA SER A 92 -10.05 14.05 10.01
C SER A 92 -9.62 15.52 10.14
N VAL A 93 -10.12 16.19 11.19
CA VAL A 93 -9.70 17.57 11.53
C VAL A 93 -8.21 17.61 11.87
N ALA A 94 -7.69 16.59 12.56
CA ALA A 94 -6.28 16.51 12.92
C ALA A 94 -5.38 16.38 11.67
N ALA A 95 -5.78 15.56 10.69
CA ALA A 95 -5.02 15.41 9.44
C ALA A 95 -5.08 16.66 8.55
N ARG A 96 -6.11 17.52 8.74
CA ARG A 96 -6.29 18.77 8.00
C ARG A 96 -5.57 19.97 8.64
N ALA A 97 -5.15 19.87 9.90
CA ALA A 97 -4.60 21.01 10.64
C ALA A 97 -3.29 21.58 10.04
N ASP A 98 -2.61 20.79 9.21
CA ASP A 98 -1.30 21.10 8.62
C ASP A 98 -1.35 21.44 7.11
N ILE A 99 -2.55 21.71 6.55
CA ILE A 99 -2.76 22.16 5.15
C ILE A 99 -3.38 23.56 5.14
#